data_AF-A0A6B1H617-F1
#
_entry.id   AF-A0A6B1H617-F1
#
_cell.length_a   1.000
_cell.length_b   1.000
_cell.length_c   1.000
_cell.angle_alpha   90.00
_cell.angle_beta   90.00
_cell.angle_gamma   90.00
#
_symmetry.space_group_name_H-M   'P 1'
#
loop_
_entity.id
_entity.type
_entity.pdbx_description
1 polymer ?
#
loop_
_entity_poly.entity_id
_entity_poly.type
_entity_poly.pdbx_seq_one_letter_code
_entity_poly.pdbx_strand_id
1 'polypeptide(L)'
;MSVISEVIKYLSYRRSLDFALMNATDVADQVVEFCAPVFEYIRDATDGDIRIRFSRRFGEGGVKEYGYYLMEVLSENVPDFGADEFRRWVEQSTSERIDEVNQFLMKLAERLTDHVINTLKHVHGTFRLESDEQAFWELGVESERIRRNAFDAQQRDKKRRKPKEAYLNIVDLVEIVRQKNNWVHFEHVFRNPRPGERGGQKYYLDWMHAFNELRNIAAHKNQLKTYTEDDLEFVEWLRVEVSPKVPD
;
A
#
# COMPACT_ATOMS: atom_id res chain seq x y z
N MET A 1 -18.25 -17.62 18.94
CA MET A 1 -17.14 -17.44 19.92
C MET A 1 -17.21 -16.01 20.41
N SER A 2 -17.26 -15.75 21.72
CA SER A 2 -17.31 -14.37 22.26
C SER A 2 -15.97 -13.99 22.88
N VAL A 3 -15.59 -12.71 22.80
CA VAL A 3 -14.33 -12.18 23.35
C VAL A 3 -14.18 -12.54 24.83
N ILE A 4 -15.24 -12.34 25.63
CA ILE A 4 -15.24 -12.63 27.06
C ILE A 4 -14.97 -14.12 27.34
N SER A 5 -15.55 -15.03 26.55
CA SER A 5 -15.31 -16.47 26.73
C SER A 5 -13.84 -16.83 26.48
N GLU A 6 -13.20 -16.18 25.50
CA GLU A 6 -11.80 -16.41 25.18
C GLU A 6 -10.87 -15.82 26.25
N VAL A 7 -11.19 -14.62 26.76
CA VAL A 7 -10.49 -14.00 27.90
C VAL A 7 -10.52 -14.90 29.13
N ILE A 8 -11.70 -15.41 29.52
CA ILE A 8 -11.85 -16.30 30.67
C ILE A 8 -11.01 -17.56 30.47
N LYS A 9 -11.10 -18.22 29.30
CA LYS A 9 -10.28 -19.41 28.99
C LYS A 9 -8.78 -19.13 29.10
N TYR A 10 -8.34 -18.03 28.51
CA TYR A 10 -6.94 -17.62 28.51
C TYR A 10 -6.44 -17.36 29.93
N LEU A 11 -7.19 -16.58 30.73
CA LEU A 11 -6.86 -16.26 32.11
C LEU A 11 -6.89 -17.50 33.00
N SER A 12 -7.84 -18.41 32.82
CA SER A 12 -7.85 -19.70 33.53
C SER A 12 -6.61 -20.53 33.23
N TYR A 13 -6.18 -20.56 31.97
CA TYR A 13 -5.02 -21.36 31.57
C TYR A 13 -3.69 -20.70 31.98
N ARG A 14 -3.50 -19.40 31.70
CA ARG A 14 -2.22 -18.71 31.85
C ARG A 14 -2.00 -18.10 33.23
N ARG A 15 -3.07 -17.68 33.92
CA ARG A 15 -3.01 -17.13 35.29
C ARG A 15 -3.54 -18.12 36.35
N SER A 16 -3.91 -19.34 35.94
CA SER A 16 -4.44 -20.39 36.84
C SER A 16 -5.66 -19.93 37.66
N LEU A 17 -6.48 -19.03 37.09
CA LEU A 17 -7.69 -18.54 37.73
C LEU A 17 -8.84 -19.53 37.58
N ASP A 18 -9.44 -19.93 38.69
CA ASP A 18 -10.65 -20.73 38.71
C ASP A 18 -11.89 -19.83 38.83
N PHE A 19 -12.38 -19.35 37.70
CA PHE A 19 -13.55 -18.47 37.63
C PHE A 19 -14.83 -19.13 38.17
N ALA A 20 -14.90 -20.46 38.30
CA ALA A 20 -16.07 -21.13 38.87
C ALA A 20 -16.14 -20.96 40.41
N LEU A 21 -15.01 -20.69 41.06
CA LEU A 21 -14.91 -20.49 42.51
C LEU A 21 -14.85 -19.00 42.90
N MET A 22 -14.67 -18.11 41.91
CA MET A 22 -14.63 -16.68 42.13
C MET A 22 -16.03 -16.09 42.27
N ASN A 23 -16.16 -15.01 43.07
CA ASN A 23 -17.40 -14.25 43.11
C ASN A 23 -17.53 -13.37 41.85
N ALA A 24 -18.76 -12.94 41.54
CA ALA A 24 -19.04 -12.21 40.30
C ALA A 24 -18.27 -10.88 40.17
N THR A 25 -17.98 -10.20 41.28
CA THR A 25 -17.23 -8.95 41.28
C THR A 25 -15.78 -9.20 40.91
N ASP A 26 -15.13 -10.19 41.53
CA ASP A 26 -13.74 -10.54 41.21
C ASP A 26 -13.59 -11.01 39.76
N VAL A 27 -14.58 -11.75 39.24
CA VAL A 27 -14.61 -12.16 37.83
C VAL A 27 -14.67 -10.94 36.91
N ALA A 28 -15.55 -9.98 37.22
CA ALA A 28 -15.68 -8.76 36.44
C ALA A 28 -14.39 -7.95 36.47
N ASP A 29 -13.75 -7.81 37.64
CA ASP A 29 -12.50 -7.06 37.80
C ASP A 29 -11.38 -7.66 36.94
N GLN A 30 -11.19 -8.99 36.97
CA GLN A 30 -10.18 -9.66 36.14
C GLN A 30 -10.43 -9.50 34.64
N VAL A 31 -11.69 -9.60 34.19
CA VAL A 31 -12.05 -9.45 32.78
C VAL A 31 -11.89 -8.00 32.33
N VAL A 32 -12.31 -7.04 33.15
CA VAL A 32 -12.19 -5.60 32.85
C VAL A 32 -10.72 -5.19 32.80
N GLU A 33 -9.90 -5.65 33.74
CA GLU A 33 -8.45 -5.41 33.76
C GLU A 33 -7.80 -5.94 32.47
N PHE A 34 -8.11 -7.18 32.09
CA PHE A 34 -7.57 -7.76 30.86
C PHE A 34 -8.05 -7.04 29.60
N CYS A 35 -9.30 -6.55 29.59
CA CYS A 35 -9.89 -5.83 28.47
C CYS A 35 -9.54 -4.33 28.43
N ALA A 36 -8.68 -3.84 29.34
CA ALA A 36 -8.25 -2.44 29.36
C ALA A 36 -7.78 -1.91 27.98
N PRO A 37 -6.96 -2.65 27.19
CA PRO A 37 -6.52 -2.18 25.87
C PRO A 37 -7.66 -1.92 24.88
N VAL A 38 -8.77 -2.67 24.97
CA VAL A 38 -9.95 -2.45 24.13
C VAL A 38 -10.64 -1.14 24.49
N PHE A 39 -10.76 -0.83 25.78
CA PHE A 39 -11.35 0.42 26.22
C PHE A 39 -10.50 1.62 25.82
N GLU A 40 -9.18 1.50 25.92
CA GLU A 40 -8.23 2.52 25.48
C GLU A 40 -8.32 2.73 23.97
N TYR A 41 -8.32 1.66 23.18
CA TYR A 41 -8.50 1.75 21.73
C TYR A 41 -9.79 2.49 21.35
N ILE A 42 -10.94 2.12 21.92
CA ILE A 42 -12.22 2.75 21.60
C ILE A 42 -12.25 4.23 22.01
N ARG A 43 -11.60 4.57 23.12
CA ARG A 43 -11.52 5.96 23.60
C ARG A 43 -10.70 6.84 22.67
N ASP A 44 -9.60 6.30 22.12
CA ASP A 44 -8.59 7.08 21.42
C ASP A 44 -8.73 6.99 19.88
N ALA A 45 -9.51 6.02 19.37
CA ALA A 45 -9.78 5.83 17.94
C ALA A 45 -10.63 6.95 17.33
N THR A 46 -10.35 7.31 16.08
CA THR A 46 -11.19 8.24 15.32
C THR A 46 -12.46 7.54 14.79
N ASP A 47 -13.48 8.33 14.44
CA ASP A 47 -14.68 7.80 13.75
C ASP A 47 -14.31 7.04 12.46
N GLY A 48 -13.23 7.45 11.79
CA GLY A 48 -12.68 6.76 10.63
C GLY A 48 -12.17 5.36 10.98
N ASP A 49 -11.35 5.25 12.03
CA ASP A 49 -10.79 3.97 12.50
C ASP A 49 -11.89 3.01 12.92
N ILE A 50 -12.87 3.50 13.67
CA ILE A 50 -14.06 2.72 14.08
C ILE A 50 -14.83 2.27 12.86
N ARG A 51 -15.03 3.12 11.86
CA ARG A 51 -15.76 2.75 10.65
C ARG A 51 -15.00 1.70 9.82
N ILE A 52 -13.67 1.78 9.74
CA ILE A 52 -12.86 0.81 8.99
C ILE A 52 -12.94 -0.57 9.64
N ARG A 53 -12.74 -0.65 10.97
CA ARG A 53 -12.69 -1.94 11.69
C ARG A 53 -14.07 -2.49 12.05
N PHE A 54 -15.06 -1.62 12.26
CA PHE A 54 -16.34 -2.00 12.89
C PHE A 54 -17.58 -1.56 12.10
N SER A 55 -17.46 -1.14 10.83
CA SER A 55 -18.67 -0.93 10.00
C SER A 55 -19.38 -2.24 9.67
N ARG A 56 -20.71 -2.19 9.59
CA ARG A 56 -21.56 -3.37 9.33
C ARG A 56 -21.18 -4.03 8.01
N ARG A 57 -20.66 -5.25 8.09
CA ARG A 57 -20.63 -6.19 6.96
C ARG A 57 -21.86 -7.10 7.06
N PHE A 58 -22.66 -7.18 5.99
CA PHE A 58 -23.89 -7.97 5.98
C PHE A 58 -23.58 -9.48 6.00
N GLY A 59 -24.23 -10.24 6.91
CA GLY A 59 -24.13 -11.71 7.00
C GLY A 59 -23.60 -12.24 8.36
N GLU A 60 -23.71 -13.55 8.60
CA GLU A 60 -23.24 -14.22 9.83
C GLU A 60 -21.73 -14.08 10.05
N GLY A 61 -20.95 -13.91 8.97
CA GLY A 61 -19.52 -13.64 9.03
C GLY A 61 -19.16 -12.31 9.68
N GLY A 62 -20.00 -11.27 9.51
CA GLY A 62 -19.73 -9.94 10.04
C GLY A 62 -19.66 -9.93 11.57
N VAL A 63 -20.58 -10.60 12.27
CA VAL A 63 -20.61 -10.70 13.74
C VAL A 63 -19.34 -11.33 14.31
N LYS A 64 -18.75 -12.27 13.57
CA LYS A 64 -17.53 -12.97 13.98
C LYS A 64 -16.29 -12.09 13.82
N GLU A 65 -16.22 -11.32 12.74
CA GLU A 65 -15.12 -10.37 12.49
C GLU A 65 -15.04 -9.29 13.58
N TYR A 66 -16.18 -8.76 14.06
CA TYR A 66 -16.19 -7.85 15.22
C TYR A 66 -15.45 -8.43 16.43
N GLY A 67 -15.71 -9.70 16.75
CA GLY A 67 -15.04 -10.38 17.84
C GLY A 67 -13.54 -10.52 17.62
N TYR A 68 -13.13 -10.78 16.38
CA TYR A 68 -11.71 -10.91 16.01
C TYR A 68 -10.97 -9.59 16.04
N TYR A 69 -11.55 -8.48 15.59
CA TYR A 69 -10.93 -7.16 15.73
C TYR A 69 -10.70 -6.77 17.20
N LEU A 70 -11.63 -7.11 18.09
CA LEU A 70 -11.43 -6.91 19.53
C LEU A 70 -10.34 -7.83 20.09
N MET A 71 -10.26 -9.08 19.62
CA MET A 71 -9.18 -10.00 20.01
C MET A 71 -7.82 -9.55 19.48
N GLU A 72 -7.77 -8.92 18.31
CA GLU A 72 -6.57 -8.35 17.70
C GLU A 72 -5.98 -7.26 18.60
N VAL A 73 -6.79 -6.30 19.04
CA VAL A 73 -6.39 -5.24 20.00
C VAL A 73 -5.82 -5.83 21.29
N LEU A 74 -6.41 -6.92 21.80
CA LEU A 74 -5.90 -7.62 22.99
C LEU A 74 -4.57 -8.33 22.69
N SER A 75 -4.44 -8.94 21.50
CA SER A 75 -3.25 -9.70 21.10
C SER A 75 -2.01 -8.82 20.85
N GLU A 76 -2.20 -7.54 20.51
CA GLU A 76 -1.10 -6.56 20.40
C GLU A 76 -0.31 -6.42 21.71
N ASN A 77 -1.01 -6.54 22.85
CA ASN A 77 -0.42 -6.47 24.19
C ASN A 77 -0.11 -7.86 24.79
N VAL A 78 -0.76 -8.91 24.26
CA VAL A 78 -0.64 -10.29 24.74
C VAL A 78 -0.50 -11.23 23.52
N PRO A 79 0.71 -11.39 22.93
CA PRO A 79 0.89 -12.02 21.62
C PRO A 79 0.45 -13.48 21.49
N ASP A 80 0.30 -14.20 22.60
CA ASP A 80 -0.16 -15.58 22.65
C ASP A 80 -1.66 -15.72 22.96
N PHE A 81 -2.39 -14.61 23.05
CA PHE A 81 -3.83 -14.58 23.26
C PHE A 81 -4.61 -15.02 22.01
N GLY A 82 -5.73 -15.70 22.23
CA GLY A 82 -6.70 -16.07 21.20
C GLY A 82 -6.54 -17.49 20.65
N ALA A 83 -7.67 -18.06 20.25
CA ALA A 83 -7.77 -19.41 19.70
C ALA A 83 -7.11 -19.55 18.32
N ASP A 84 -6.77 -20.79 17.94
CA ASP A 84 -6.19 -21.13 16.63
C ASP A 84 -6.99 -20.56 15.45
N GLU A 85 -8.31 -20.53 15.58
CA GLU A 85 -9.19 -20.00 14.53
C GLU A 85 -9.00 -18.49 14.33
N PHE A 86 -8.85 -17.73 15.42
CA PHE A 86 -8.55 -16.30 15.37
C PHE A 86 -7.16 -16.06 14.79
N ARG A 87 -6.15 -16.83 15.21
CA ARG A 87 -4.78 -16.68 14.67
C ARG A 87 -4.71 -16.94 13.17
N ARG A 88 -5.40 -17.97 12.69
CA ARG A 88 -5.53 -18.23 11.24
C ARG A 88 -6.22 -17.08 10.51
N TRP A 89 -7.23 -16.47 11.11
CA TRP A 89 -7.90 -15.32 10.53
C TRP A 89 -6.95 -14.12 10.43
N VAL A 90 -6.17 -13.81 11.49
CA VAL A 90 -5.15 -12.74 11.46
C VAL A 90 -4.12 -12.99 10.34
N GLU A 91 -3.61 -14.21 10.22
CA GLU A 91 -2.67 -14.60 9.17
C GLU A 91 -3.27 -14.43 7.76
N GLN A 92 -4.52 -14.87 7.56
CA GLN A 92 -5.23 -14.73 6.29
C GLN A 92 -5.49 -13.27 5.93
N SER A 93 -6.04 -12.48 6.85
CA SER A 93 -6.32 -11.07 6.64
C SER A 93 -5.06 -10.25 6.35
N THR A 94 -3.94 -10.58 7.02
CA THR A 94 -2.64 -9.96 6.72
C THR A 94 -2.18 -10.31 5.31
N SER A 95 -2.28 -11.58 4.91
CA SER A 95 -1.92 -12.02 3.56
C SER A 95 -2.75 -11.34 2.49
N GLU A 96 -4.07 -11.23 2.68
CA GLU A 96 -4.98 -10.58 1.75
C GLU A 96 -4.66 -9.08 1.60
N ARG A 97 -4.46 -8.35 2.71
CA ARG A 97 -4.05 -6.94 2.70
C ARG A 97 -2.75 -6.74 1.92
N ILE A 98 -1.76 -7.62 2.13
CA ILE A 98 -0.49 -7.59 1.40
C ILE A 98 -0.70 -7.80 -0.10
N ASP A 99 -1.56 -8.75 -0.49
CA ASP A 99 -1.84 -9.02 -1.90
C ASP A 99 -2.58 -7.86 -2.58
N GLU A 100 -3.52 -7.22 -1.90
CA GLU A 100 -4.20 -6.01 -2.39
C GLU A 100 -3.24 -4.84 -2.60
N VAL A 101 -2.30 -4.63 -1.67
CA VAL A 101 -1.24 -3.61 -1.79
C VAL A 101 -0.35 -3.92 -3.00
N ASN A 102 0.08 -5.18 -3.15
CA ASN A 102 0.90 -5.61 -4.27
C ASN A 102 0.21 -5.35 -5.62
N GLN A 103 -1.07 -5.74 -5.73
CA GLN A 103 -1.86 -5.54 -6.95
C GLN A 103 -2.01 -4.05 -7.27
N PHE A 104 -2.31 -3.23 -6.26
CA PHE A 104 -2.42 -1.79 -6.42
C PHE A 104 -1.12 -1.16 -6.93
N LEU A 105 0.03 -1.48 -6.30
CA LEU A 105 1.33 -0.94 -6.69
C LEU A 105 1.70 -1.30 -8.13
N MET A 106 1.44 -2.55 -8.54
CA MET A 106 1.72 -3.00 -9.91
C MET A 106 0.80 -2.33 -10.93
N LYS A 107 -0.50 -2.21 -10.63
CA LYS A 107 -1.46 -1.52 -11.50
C LYS A 107 -1.16 -0.02 -11.62
N LEU A 108 -0.77 0.63 -10.52
CA LEU A 108 -0.39 2.04 -10.54
C LEU A 108 0.89 2.26 -11.38
N ALA A 109 1.86 1.35 -11.30
CA ALA A 109 3.09 1.44 -12.09
C ALA A 109 2.81 1.36 -13.60
N GLU A 110 1.91 0.46 -14.01
CA GLU A 110 1.43 0.33 -15.38
C GLU A 110 0.75 1.62 -15.83
N ARG A 111 -0.26 2.10 -15.08
CA ARG A 111 -1.00 3.33 -15.40
C ARG A 111 -0.10 4.56 -15.49
N LEU A 112 0.87 4.72 -14.60
CA LEU A 112 1.84 5.82 -14.66
C LEU A 112 2.71 5.73 -15.92
N THR A 113 3.17 4.52 -16.28
CA THR A 113 3.99 4.28 -17.47
C THR A 113 3.19 4.61 -18.74
N ASP A 114 1.97 4.10 -18.84
CA ASP A 114 1.09 4.32 -19.97
C ASP A 114 0.70 5.79 -20.09
N HIS A 115 0.37 6.44 -18.98
CA HIS A 115 0.06 7.87 -18.98
C HIS A 115 1.24 8.71 -19.50
N VAL A 116 2.48 8.42 -19.07
CA VAL A 116 3.66 9.12 -19.58
C VAL A 116 3.84 8.88 -21.07
N ILE A 117 3.83 7.63 -21.52
CA ILE A 117 4.04 7.28 -22.93
C ILE A 117 2.95 7.88 -23.82
N ASN A 118 1.68 7.77 -23.43
CA ASN A 118 0.55 8.29 -24.20
C ASN A 118 0.57 9.81 -24.28
N THR A 119 0.93 10.49 -23.19
CA THR A 119 1.08 11.95 -23.18
C THR A 119 2.21 12.39 -24.10
N LEU A 120 3.37 11.73 -24.06
CA LEU A 120 4.46 12.02 -25.00
C LEU A 120 4.03 11.81 -26.45
N LYS A 121 3.35 10.70 -26.75
CA LYS A 121 2.82 10.40 -28.09
C LYS A 121 1.83 11.46 -28.56
N HIS A 122 0.99 11.97 -27.66
CA HIS A 122 0.02 13.02 -27.96
C HIS A 122 0.69 14.39 -28.21
N VAL A 123 1.64 14.78 -27.37
CA VAL A 123 2.28 16.11 -27.42
C VAL A 123 3.29 16.22 -28.57
N HIS A 124 4.13 15.20 -28.75
CA HIS A 124 5.27 15.25 -29.67
C HIS A 124 5.01 14.47 -30.97
N GLY A 125 3.98 13.62 -31.00
CA GLY A 125 3.57 12.86 -32.18
C GLY A 125 4.30 11.53 -32.38
N THR A 126 3.75 10.68 -33.25
CA THR A 126 4.27 9.34 -33.55
C THR A 126 4.93 9.21 -34.92
N PHE A 127 5.01 10.32 -35.67
CA PHE A 127 5.70 10.40 -36.96
C PHE A 127 7.20 10.20 -36.79
N ARG A 128 7.89 9.79 -37.86
CA ARG A 128 9.34 9.60 -37.86
C ARG A 128 10.06 10.88 -38.23
N LEU A 129 11.19 11.12 -37.58
CA LEU A 129 12.12 12.21 -37.87
C LEU A 129 13.20 11.76 -38.89
N GLU A 130 14.07 12.67 -39.30
CA GLU A 130 15.20 12.37 -40.21
C GLU A 130 16.16 11.32 -39.65
N SER A 131 16.21 11.18 -38.32
CA SER A 131 16.95 10.16 -37.58
C SER A 131 16.34 8.75 -37.67
N ASP A 132 15.17 8.60 -38.29
CA ASP A 132 14.32 7.41 -38.30
C ASP A 132 13.66 7.03 -36.94
N GLU A 133 13.85 7.85 -35.90
CA GLU A 133 13.18 7.69 -34.62
C GLU A 133 11.78 8.31 -34.61
N GLN A 134 10.90 7.80 -33.74
CA GLN A 134 9.59 8.42 -33.53
C GLN A 134 9.72 9.74 -32.76
N ALA A 135 8.98 10.76 -33.16
CA ALA A 135 9.07 12.11 -32.61
C ALA A 135 8.86 12.14 -31.08
N PHE A 136 7.90 11.41 -30.53
CA PHE A 136 7.71 11.32 -29.08
C PHE A 136 8.89 10.73 -28.33
N TRP A 137 9.65 9.84 -28.96
CA TRP A 137 10.81 9.23 -28.35
C TRP A 137 12.01 10.17 -28.38
N GLU A 138 12.28 10.79 -29.53
CA GLU A 138 13.43 11.67 -29.67
C GLU A 138 13.24 13.06 -29.05
N LEU A 139 12.07 13.68 -29.26
CA LEU A 139 11.76 15.00 -28.73
C LEU A 139 11.24 14.92 -27.30
N GLY A 140 10.44 13.88 -26.99
CA GLY A 140 9.83 13.72 -25.68
C GLY A 140 10.71 13.08 -24.62
N VAL A 141 11.78 12.37 -25.00
CA VAL A 141 12.78 11.82 -24.07
C VAL A 141 14.13 12.50 -24.34
N GLU A 142 14.29 13.73 -23.87
CA GLU A 142 15.48 14.54 -24.14
C GLU A 142 16.77 13.85 -23.62
N SER A 143 16.67 13.17 -22.48
CA SER A 143 17.79 12.47 -21.84
C SER A 143 18.37 11.36 -22.73
N GLU A 144 19.56 11.61 -23.28
CA GLU A 144 20.34 10.62 -24.04
C GLU A 144 20.67 9.37 -23.20
N ARG A 145 20.88 9.54 -21.89
CA ARG A 145 21.15 8.44 -20.96
C ARG A 145 19.97 7.46 -20.95
N ILE A 146 18.75 7.97 -20.83
CA ILE A 146 17.53 7.14 -20.83
C ILE A 146 17.38 6.44 -22.17
N ARG A 147 17.51 7.17 -23.29
CA ARG A 147 17.39 6.60 -24.64
C ARG A 147 18.40 5.48 -24.88
N ARG A 148 19.65 5.67 -24.50
CA ARG A 148 20.72 4.66 -24.59
C ARG A 148 20.42 3.45 -23.72
N ASN A 149 20.06 3.65 -22.46
CA ASN A 149 19.78 2.55 -21.54
C ASN A 149 18.61 1.68 -22.01
N ALA A 150 17.53 2.29 -22.49
CA ALA A 150 16.38 1.59 -23.06
C ALA A 150 16.76 0.82 -24.33
N PHE A 151 17.57 1.42 -25.20
CA PHE A 151 18.11 0.74 -26.39
C PHE A 151 18.97 -0.47 -26.01
N ASP A 152 19.90 -0.32 -25.09
CA ASP A 152 20.77 -1.41 -24.62
C ASP A 152 19.96 -2.56 -24.01
N ALA A 153 18.94 -2.23 -23.20
CA ALA A 153 18.02 -3.20 -22.62
C ALA A 153 17.23 -3.96 -23.69
N GLN A 154 16.70 -3.24 -24.69
CA GLN A 154 16.02 -3.81 -25.84
C GLN A 154 16.94 -4.75 -26.64
N GLN A 155 18.21 -4.39 -26.84
CA GLN A 155 19.16 -5.23 -27.56
C GLN A 155 19.49 -6.52 -26.81
N ARG A 156 19.56 -6.47 -25.47
CA ARG A 156 19.78 -7.64 -24.61
C ARG A 156 18.59 -8.59 -24.59
N ASP A 157 17.38 -8.11 -24.82
CA ASP A 157 16.19 -8.93 -24.95
C ASP A 157 16.13 -9.62 -26.33
N LYS A 158 16.66 -10.85 -26.37
CA LYS A 158 16.72 -11.67 -27.58
C LYS A 158 15.45 -12.48 -27.85
N LYS A 159 14.55 -12.61 -26.88
CA LYS A 159 13.40 -13.54 -26.95
C LYS A 159 12.08 -12.82 -27.20
N ARG A 160 11.88 -11.66 -26.57
CA ARG A 160 10.60 -10.94 -26.60
C ARG A 160 10.85 -9.44 -26.76
N ARG A 161 11.68 -9.08 -27.74
CA ARG A 161 12.03 -7.69 -28.02
C ARG A 161 10.78 -6.83 -28.22
N LYS A 162 10.59 -5.84 -27.36
CA LYS A 162 9.48 -4.87 -27.37
C LYS A 162 9.95 -3.52 -27.95
N PRO A 163 9.05 -2.55 -28.18
CA PRO A 163 9.43 -1.16 -28.43
C PRO A 163 10.31 -0.58 -27.29
N LYS A 164 11.08 0.48 -27.58
CA LYS A 164 12.08 1.02 -26.63
C LYS A 164 11.43 1.55 -25.35
N GLU A 165 10.26 2.15 -25.46
CA GLU A 165 9.51 2.68 -24.33
C GLU A 165 9.11 1.59 -23.31
N ALA A 166 9.01 0.33 -23.74
CA ALA A 166 8.70 -0.79 -22.85
C ALA A 166 9.86 -1.19 -21.93
N TYR A 167 11.03 -0.57 -22.09
CA TYR A 167 12.22 -0.80 -21.26
C TYR A 167 12.50 0.36 -20.29
N LEU A 168 11.61 1.36 -20.23
CA LEU A 168 11.67 2.41 -19.22
C LEU A 168 11.32 1.85 -17.83
N ASN A 169 11.97 2.38 -16.80
CA ASN A 169 11.60 2.12 -15.41
C ASN A 169 11.05 3.40 -14.74
N ILE A 170 10.53 3.28 -13.52
CA ILE A 170 9.93 4.38 -12.77
C ILE A 170 10.90 5.57 -12.58
N VAL A 171 12.19 5.31 -12.37
CA VAL A 171 13.20 6.37 -12.22
C VAL A 171 13.41 7.12 -13.53
N ASP A 172 13.39 6.41 -14.67
CA ASP A 172 13.42 7.05 -15.99
C ASP A 172 12.16 7.91 -16.21
N LEU A 173 10.97 7.46 -15.77
CA LEU A 173 9.76 8.27 -15.84
C LEU A 173 9.89 9.58 -15.06
N VAL A 174 10.42 9.54 -13.83
CA VAL A 174 10.68 10.75 -13.01
C VAL A 174 11.57 11.74 -13.75
N GLU A 175 12.62 11.25 -14.41
CA GLU A 175 13.52 12.10 -15.17
C GLU A 175 12.90 12.63 -16.47
N ILE A 176 12.01 11.88 -17.11
CA ILE A 176 11.26 12.32 -18.29
C ILE A 176 10.27 13.42 -17.93
N VAL A 177 9.44 13.22 -16.90
CA VAL A 177 8.36 14.17 -16.56
C VAL A 177 8.91 15.53 -16.12
N ARG A 178 10.09 15.55 -15.46
CA ARG A 178 10.71 16.80 -15.00
C ARG A 178 11.38 17.62 -16.11
N GLN A 179 11.55 17.07 -17.31
CA GLN A 179 12.13 17.79 -18.45
C GLN A 179 11.30 19.04 -18.76
N LYS A 180 11.98 20.10 -19.18
CA LYS A 180 11.36 21.44 -19.30
C LYS A 180 10.23 21.46 -20.33
N ASN A 181 10.40 20.73 -21.44
CA ASN A 181 9.42 20.58 -22.51
C ASN A 181 8.23 19.69 -22.13
N ASN A 182 8.35 18.89 -21.06
CA ASN A 182 7.35 17.90 -20.66
C ASN A 182 6.53 18.33 -19.44
N TRP A 183 7.13 19.05 -18.48
CA TRP A 183 6.55 19.27 -17.16
C TRP A 183 5.11 19.82 -17.18
N VAL A 184 4.82 20.77 -18.06
CA VAL A 184 3.48 21.39 -18.17
C VAL A 184 2.38 20.37 -18.50
N HIS A 185 2.73 19.25 -19.12
CA HIS A 185 1.79 18.17 -19.47
C HIS A 185 1.62 17.14 -18.36
N PHE A 186 2.51 17.14 -17.36
CA PHE A 186 2.56 16.14 -16.29
C PHE A 186 2.28 16.70 -14.90
N GLU A 187 2.35 18.02 -14.72
CA GLU A 187 2.27 18.63 -13.39
C GLU A 187 0.98 18.28 -12.64
N HIS A 188 -0.14 18.14 -13.33
CA HIS A 188 -1.41 17.77 -12.71
C HIS A 188 -1.35 16.41 -12.00
N VAL A 189 -0.69 15.43 -12.63
CA VAL A 189 -0.60 14.06 -12.10
C VAL A 189 0.56 13.89 -11.15
N PHE A 190 1.70 14.55 -11.41
CA PHE A 190 2.95 14.25 -10.72
C PHE A 190 3.28 15.19 -9.56
N ARG A 191 2.71 16.40 -9.54
CA ARG A 191 2.97 17.40 -8.50
C ARG A 191 2.10 17.14 -7.25
N ASN A 192 2.47 16.14 -6.46
CA ASN A 192 1.75 15.75 -5.25
C ASN A 192 2.60 15.98 -4.00
N PRO A 193 2.45 17.13 -3.32
CA PRO A 193 3.15 17.36 -2.07
C PRO A 193 2.63 16.41 -0.99
N ARG A 194 3.53 15.72 -0.30
CA ARG A 194 3.18 14.91 0.87
C ARG A 194 2.99 15.80 2.10
N PRO A 195 2.21 15.36 3.10
CA PRO A 195 2.16 16.01 4.41
C PRO A 195 3.57 16.21 4.97
N GLY A 196 3.86 17.42 5.45
CA GLY A 196 5.15 17.77 6.04
C GLY A 196 6.26 18.15 5.04
N GLU A 197 6.04 18.04 3.72
CA GLU A 197 7.03 18.52 2.75
C GLU A 197 7.13 20.05 2.74
N ARG A 198 8.35 20.55 2.52
CA ARG A 198 8.60 21.98 2.41
C ARG A 198 7.75 22.58 1.28
N GLY A 199 7.02 23.65 1.60
CA GLY A 199 6.26 24.43 0.62
C GLY A 199 7.13 25.09 -0.45
N GLY A 200 6.57 25.29 -1.64
CA GLY A 200 7.18 26.04 -2.74
C GLY A 200 8.08 25.22 -3.67
N GLN A 201 8.10 23.89 -3.57
CA GLN A 201 8.82 23.07 -4.54
C GLN A 201 8.06 23.05 -5.88
N LYS A 202 8.82 23.00 -6.97
CA LYS A 202 8.25 22.95 -8.32
C LYS A 202 7.66 21.56 -8.62
N TYR A 203 8.41 20.49 -8.30
CA TYR A 203 8.16 19.17 -8.85
C TYR A 203 7.45 18.20 -7.89
N TYR A 204 7.80 18.16 -6.60
CA TYR A 204 7.26 17.19 -5.63
C TYR A 204 7.27 15.75 -6.15
N LEU A 205 8.46 15.24 -6.53
CA LEU A 205 8.61 13.91 -7.14
C LEU A 205 9.22 12.86 -6.20
N ASP A 206 9.53 13.22 -4.95
CA ASP A 206 10.15 12.29 -4.00
C ASP A 206 9.28 11.07 -3.70
N TRP A 207 7.95 11.23 -3.76
CA TRP A 207 7.00 10.13 -3.66
C TRP A 207 7.20 9.04 -4.73
N MET A 208 7.69 9.39 -5.92
CA MET A 208 7.97 8.40 -6.97
C MET A 208 9.14 7.49 -6.62
N HIS A 209 10.11 7.99 -5.85
CA HIS A 209 11.23 7.18 -5.37
C HIS A 209 10.74 6.18 -4.32
N ALA A 210 9.97 6.63 -3.33
CA ALA A 210 9.33 5.76 -2.34
C ALA A 210 8.40 4.73 -3.01
N PHE A 211 7.60 5.16 -3.98
CA PHE A 211 6.76 4.26 -4.77
C PHE A 211 7.56 3.17 -5.50
N ASN A 212 8.69 3.54 -6.11
CA ASN A 212 9.55 2.56 -6.79
C ASN A 212 10.12 1.52 -5.82
N GLU A 213 10.48 1.92 -4.60
CA GLU A 213 10.95 0.99 -3.56
C GLU A 213 9.86 -0.03 -3.20
N LEU A 214 8.63 0.43 -2.91
CA LEU A 214 7.50 -0.45 -2.60
C LEU A 214 7.12 -1.35 -3.77
N ARG A 215 7.10 -0.80 -5.00
CA ARG A 215 6.85 -1.59 -6.21
C ARG A 215 7.88 -2.70 -6.38
N ASN A 216 9.14 -2.48 -6.00
CA ASN A 216 10.18 -3.50 -6.07
C ASN A 216 10.00 -4.59 -5.00
N ILE A 217 9.47 -4.25 -3.82
CA ILE A 217 9.03 -5.24 -2.83
C ILE A 217 7.91 -6.09 -3.42
N ALA A 218 6.87 -5.45 -3.99
CA ALA A 218 5.75 -6.14 -4.62
C ALA A 218 6.16 -7.09 -5.76
N ALA A 219 7.09 -6.63 -6.62
CA ALA A 219 7.55 -7.40 -7.79
C ALA A 219 8.50 -8.56 -7.43
N HIS A 220 9.19 -8.48 -6.29
CA HIS A 220 10.15 -9.48 -5.83
C HIS A 220 9.75 -10.00 -4.46
N LYS A 221 8.54 -10.55 -4.35
CA LYS A 221 8.04 -11.17 -3.12
C LYS A 221 9.08 -12.16 -2.59
N ASN A 222 9.70 -11.82 -1.47
CA ASN A 222 10.50 -12.73 -0.68
C ASN A 222 10.03 -12.63 0.78
N GLN A 223 10.14 -13.71 1.54
CA GLN A 223 9.64 -13.77 2.93
C GLN A 223 10.32 -12.77 3.87
N LEU A 224 11.39 -12.09 3.42
CA LEU A 224 12.22 -11.19 4.23
C LEU A 224 11.87 -9.71 4.01
N LYS A 225 11.12 -9.37 2.97
CA LYS A 225 10.69 -7.99 2.68
C LYS A 225 9.18 -7.90 2.85
N THR A 226 8.77 -7.28 3.96
CA THR A 226 7.37 -6.96 4.27
C THR A 226 7.17 -5.44 4.24
N TYR A 227 5.92 -5.01 4.22
CA TYR A 227 5.53 -3.62 4.39
C TYR A 227 5.52 -3.24 5.87
N THR A 228 6.06 -2.06 6.18
CA THR A 228 5.90 -1.39 7.48
C THR A 228 4.57 -0.62 7.53
N GLU A 229 4.16 -0.14 8.70
CA GLU A 229 2.93 0.68 8.79
C GLU A 229 3.07 1.98 7.99
N ASP A 230 4.22 2.65 8.05
CA ASP A 230 4.53 3.84 7.24
C ASP A 230 4.39 3.56 5.73
N ASP A 231 4.77 2.35 5.27
CA ASP A 231 4.59 1.95 3.87
C ASP A 231 3.11 1.82 3.51
N LEU A 232 2.30 1.29 4.42
CA LEU A 232 0.86 1.10 4.23
C LEU A 232 0.12 2.45 4.26
N GLU A 233 0.50 3.36 5.15
CA GLU A 233 0.01 4.75 5.17
C GLU A 233 0.36 5.47 3.86
N PHE A 234 1.58 5.30 3.38
CA PHE A 234 2.00 5.87 2.10
C PHE A 234 1.22 5.28 0.91
N VAL A 235 0.94 3.98 0.92
CA VAL A 235 0.08 3.35 -0.11
C VAL A 235 -1.34 3.90 -0.07
N GLU A 236 -1.90 4.16 1.11
CA GLU A 236 -3.22 4.77 1.23
C GLU A 236 -3.22 6.21 0.71
N TRP A 237 -2.18 6.99 1.03
CA TRP A 237 -1.99 8.31 0.44
C TRP A 237 -1.93 8.24 -1.10
N LEU A 238 -1.23 7.25 -1.68
CA LEU A 238 -1.23 7.05 -3.14
C LEU A 238 -2.63 6.74 -3.68
N ARG A 239 -3.45 5.95 -2.96
CA ARG A 239 -4.82 5.62 -3.39
C ARG A 239 -5.74 6.84 -3.39
N VAL A 240 -5.60 7.71 -2.41
CA VAL A 240 -6.48 8.88 -2.21
C VAL A 240 -6.03 10.09 -3.02
N GLU A 241 -4.73 10.38 -3.03
CA GLU A 241 -4.22 11.65 -3.55
C GLU A 241 -3.65 11.54 -4.98
N VAL A 242 -3.08 10.40 -5.35
CA VAL A 242 -2.34 10.25 -6.62
C VAL A 242 -3.13 9.46 -7.65
N SER A 243 -3.54 8.24 -7.30
CA SER A 243 -4.24 7.30 -8.18
C SER A 243 -5.45 7.91 -8.89
N PRO A 244 -6.28 8.78 -8.27
CA PRO A 244 -7.42 9.40 -8.95
C PRO A 244 -7.04 10.42 -10.03
N LYS A 245 -5.81 10.94 -10.02
CA LYS A 245 -5.30 11.89 -11.02
C LYS A 245 -4.70 11.19 -12.23
N VAL A 246 -4.29 9.93 -12.09
CA VAL A 246 -3.75 9.13 -13.20
C VAL A 246 -4.93 8.63 -14.03
N PRO A 247 -4.94 8.78 -15.36
CA PRO A 247 -5.97 8.17 -16.20
C PRO A 247 -6.02 6.64 -16.06
N ASP A 248 -7.18 6.06 -16.38
CA ASP A 248 -7.37 4.61 -16.47
C ASP A 248 -6.71 4.01 -17.72
#